data_AF-A0AAN7WQ03-F1
#
_entry.id   AF-A0AAN7WQ03-F1
#
_cell.length_a   1.000
_cell.length_b   1.000
_cell.length_c   1.000
_cell.angle_alpha   90.00
_cell.angle_beta   90.00
_cell.angle_gamma   90.00
#
_symmetry.space_group_name_H-M   'P 1'
#
loop_
_entity.id
_entity.type
_entity.pdbx_description
1 polymer ?
#
loop_
_entity_poly.entity_id
_entity_poly.type
_entity_poly.pdbx_seq_one_letter_code
_entity_poly.pdbx_strand_id
1 'polypeptide(L)'
;MQCVCVCLLLALVSLSSSSSGLVPGVRLSDVVWGFSELLADEILRSSSFFQELRSGNLTQRCYDNFQQQEALYLTRVSSTLEALISRSQEAVEPRSLLQETLKHYSSRNQSLPESPSPQWLLLSLQSLHSLVLEEPIYWLLALSSRPRLRVFMAGELQGARVKDNRLLQQWREDTKEEVTWILRVRKLMEEQQDHMDAFKAINIFREQMMNQKSFYKALSCDEEKKR
;
A
#
# COMPACT_ATOMS: atom_id res chain seq x y z
N MET A 1 51.76 -34.87 28.94
CA MET A 1 50.43 -35.24 28.40
C MET A 1 49.39 -34.39 29.11
N GLN A 2 48.71 -33.55 28.33
CA GLN A 2 47.76 -32.52 28.75
C GLN A 2 46.46 -33.15 29.26
N CYS A 3 45.95 -32.65 30.39
CA CYS A 3 44.55 -32.78 30.79
C CYS A 3 44.00 -31.35 30.86
N VAL A 4 43.51 -30.86 29.71
CA VAL A 4 42.91 -29.53 29.62
C VAL A 4 41.42 -29.65 29.88
N CYS A 5 41.00 -28.86 30.85
CA CYS A 5 39.64 -28.49 31.18
C CYS A 5 38.85 -28.13 29.91
N VAL A 6 37.93 -29.00 29.47
CA VAL A 6 36.88 -28.60 28.52
C VAL A 6 35.71 -28.12 29.37
N CYS A 7 35.84 -26.85 29.75
CA CYS A 7 34.78 -26.04 30.31
C CYS A 7 33.51 -26.15 29.47
N LEU A 8 32.37 -26.22 30.16
CA LEU A 8 31.16 -25.45 29.88
C LEU A 8 31.17 -24.71 28.53
N LEU A 9 30.68 -25.34 27.47
CA LEU A 9 30.49 -24.67 26.17
C LEU A 9 29.26 -25.16 25.40
N LEU A 10 28.19 -25.59 26.08
CA LEU A 10 26.92 -25.90 25.41
C LEU A 10 25.69 -25.40 26.19
N ALA A 11 25.82 -24.27 26.88
CA ALA A 11 24.68 -23.52 27.41
C ALA A 11 24.69 -22.09 26.85
N LEU A 12 24.37 -21.96 25.56
CA LEU A 12 23.78 -20.76 24.94
C LEU A 12 22.95 -21.32 23.78
N VAL A 13 21.71 -21.77 24.03
CA VAL A 13 20.57 -20.89 23.83
C VAL A 13 20.77 -20.09 22.54
N SER A 14 20.43 -20.70 21.41
CA SER A 14 20.04 -19.93 20.23
C SER A 14 18.72 -19.24 20.56
N LEU A 15 18.78 -18.21 21.42
CA LEU A 15 17.87 -17.09 21.30
C LEU A 15 18.25 -16.49 19.95
N SER A 16 17.60 -16.96 18.88
CA SER A 16 17.33 -16.10 17.75
C SER A 16 16.49 -14.97 18.30
N SER A 17 17.16 -13.95 18.86
CA SER A 17 16.53 -12.67 19.10
C SER A 17 16.26 -12.09 17.72
N SER A 18 15.11 -12.46 17.16
CA SER A 18 14.45 -11.67 16.13
C SER A 18 14.10 -10.35 16.79
N SER A 19 15.10 -9.48 16.95
CA SER A 19 14.87 -8.07 17.15
C SER A 19 14.67 -7.54 15.74
N SER A 20 13.53 -6.90 15.49
CA SER A 20 13.18 -6.20 14.25
C SER A 20 14.23 -5.20 13.71
N GLY A 21 15.38 -5.05 14.40
CA GLY A 21 16.39 -4.03 14.14
C GLY A 21 15.93 -2.64 14.57
N LEU A 22 14.73 -2.51 15.16
CA LEU A 22 14.15 -1.24 15.57
C LEU A 22 14.55 -0.89 17.00
N VAL A 23 14.68 0.42 17.24
CA VAL A 23 14.88 0.99 18.57
C VAL A 23 13.60 0.75 19.41
N PRO A 24 13.71 0.39 20.71
CA PRO A 24 12.54 0.20 21.56
C PRO A 24 11.56 1.38 21.52
N GLY A 25 10.27 1.08 21.40
CA GLY A 25 9.20 2.08 21.30
C GLY A 25 8.97 2.65 19.89
N VAL A 26 9.81 2.30 18.91
CA VAL A 26 9.59 2.66 17.50
C VAL A 26 8.70 1.61 16.83
N ARG A 27 7.62 2.07 16.19
CA ARG A 27 6.69 1.20 15.47
C ARG A 27 7.11 1.05 14.02
N LEU A 28 7.27 -0.18 13.54
CA LEU A 28 7.62 -0.45 12.14
C LEU A 28 6.68 0.27 11.16
N SER A 29 5.38 0.30 11.48
CA SER A 29 4.35 0.95 10.66
C SER A 29 4.59 2.45 10.46
N ASP A 30 5.20 3.15 11.41
CA ASP A 30 5.53 4.57 11.29
C ASP A 30 6.86 4.76 10.55
N VAL A 31 7.82 3.87 10.75
CA VAL A 31 9.10 3.88 10.05
C VAL A 31 8.91 3.73 8.53
N VAL A 32 8.17 2.70 8.08
CA VAL A 32 7.93 2.48 6.64
C VAL A 32 7.24 3.68 5.97
N TRP A 33 6.36 4.38 6.70
CA TRP A 33 5.74 5.62 6.22
C TRP A 33 6.77 6.76 6.14
N GLY A 34 7.52 7.00 7.21
CA GLY A 34 8.51 8.08 7.26
C GLY A 34 9.56 8.01 6.14
N PHE A 35 9.98 6.80 5.75
CA PHE A 35 10.90 6.60 4.61
C PHE A 35 10.28 6.83 3.22
N SER A 36 8.95 6.99 3.15
CA SER A 36 8.20 7.16 1.91
C SER A 36 7.36 8.45 1.88
N GLU A 37 7.35 9.24 2.96
CA GLU A 37 6.55 10.46 3.07
C GLU A 37 6.89 11.49 1.99
N LEU A 38 8.19 11.65 1.69
CA LEU A 38 8.65 12.53 0.60
C LEU A 38 8.05 12.14 -0.77
N LEU A 39 7.76 10.85 -1.00
CA LEU A 39 7.08 10.41 -2.21
C LEU A 39 5.61 10.82 -2.21
N ALA A 40 4.93 10.77 -1.06
CA ALA A 40 3.56 11.24 -0.93
C ALA A 40 3.46 12.75 -1.22
N ASP A 41 4.38 13.54 -0.67
CA ASP A 41 4.49 14.98 -0.95
C ASP A 41 4.76 15.29 -2.43
N GLU A 42 5.61 14.48 -3.06
CA GLU A 42 5.90 14.64 -4.48
C GLU A 42 4.65 14.35 -5.32
N ILE A 43 3.95 13.25 -5.05
CA ILE A 43 2.68 12.90 -5.71
C ILE A 43 1.66 14.04 -5.58
N LEU A 44 1.50 14.58 -4.37
CA LEU A 44 0.55 15.66 -4.07
C LEU A 44 0.87 16.91 -4.90
N ARG A 45 2.16 17.22 -5.09
CA ARG A 45 2.62 18.42 -5.81
C ARG A 45 2.59 18.23 -7.31
N SER A 46 2.97 17.06 -7.84
CA SER A 46 3.18 16.86 -9.27
C SER A 46 1.95 16.32 -10.01
N SER A 47 0.98 15.72 -9.32
CA SER A 47 -0.19 15.14 -9.99
C SER A 47 -1.19 16.21 -10.42
N SER A 48 -1.53 16.25 -11.71
CA SER A 48 -2.59 17.13 -12.22
C SER A 48 -3.93 16.83 -11.53
N PHE A 49 -4.20 15.56 -11.23
CA PHE A 49 -5.43 15.16 -10.51
C PHE A 49 -5.54 15.87 -9.16
N PHE A 50 -4.49 15.83 -8.34
CA PHE A 50 -4.52 16.47 -7.02
C PHE A 50 -4.46 17.99 -7.09
N GLN A 51 -3.81 18.56 -8.11
CA GLN A 51 -3.83 20.01 -8.34
C GLN A 51 -5.25 20.50 -8.66
N GLU A 52 -5.94 19.84 -9.60
CA GLU A 52 -7.31 20.20 -9.98
C GLU A 52 -8.32 19.88 -8.86
N LEU A 53 -8.11 18.81 -8.11
CA LEU A 53 -8.92 18.48 -6.93
C LEU A 53 -8.78 19.55 -5.83
N ARG A 54 -7.57 20.06 -5.59
CA ARG A 54 -7.30 21.11 -4.59
C ARG A 54 -7.81 22.48 -5.02
N SER A 55 -7.70 22.82 -6.31
CA SER A 55 -8.21 24.08 -6.86
C SER A 55 -9.73 24.11 -6.96
N GLY A 56 -10.39 22.94 -6.85
CA GLY A 56 -11.83 22.80 -7.01
C GLY A 56 -12.28 22.69 -8.47
N ASN A 57 -11.34 22.62 -9.42
CA ASN A 57 -11.60 22.58 -10.86
C ASN A 57 -11.59 21.17 -11.45
N LEU A 58 -11.45 20.13 -10.61
CA LEU A 58 -11.53 18.75 -11.07
C LEU A 58 -12.85 18.50 -11.80
N THR A 59 -12.75 18.10 -13.06
CA THR A 59 -13.90 17.82 -13.90
C THR A 59 -14.42 16.40 -13.66
N GLN A 60 -15.68 16.16 -14.06
CA GLN A 60 -16.25 14.81 -14.03
C GLN A 60 -15.45 13.84 -14.91
N ARG A 61 -14.96 14.28 -16.07
CA ARG A 61 -14.19 13.44 -16.99
C ARG A 61 -12.87 13.00 -16.37
N CYS A 62 -12.10 13.91 -15.75
CA CYS A 62 -10.86 13.52 -15.09
C CYS A 62 -11.13 12.57 -13.91
N TYR A 63 -12.23 12.80 -13.17
CA TYR A 63 -12.64 11.91 -12.09
C TYR A 63 -13.06 10.52 -12.58
N ASP A 64 -13.82 10.43 -13.68
CA ASP A 64 -14.23 9.17 -14.29
C ASP A 64 -13.01 8.38 -14.79
N ASN A 65 -12.03 9.05 -15.41
CA ASN A 65 -10.76 8.43 -15.80
C ASN A 65 -10.01 7.88 -14.57
N PHE A 66 -9.93 8.65 -13.49
CA PHE A 66 -9.37 8.16 -12.22
C PHE A 66 -10.09 6.89 -11.74
N GLN A 67 -11.43 6.90 -11.70
CA GLN A 67 -12.24 5.75 -11.25
C GLN A 67 -12.04 4.53 -12.15
N GLN A 68 -11.92 4.70 -13.47
CA GLN A 68 -11.66 3.62 -14.42
C GLN A 68 -10.28 2.99 -14.21
N GLN A 69 -9.22 3.82 -14.06
CA GLN A 69 -7.87 3.32 -13.83
C GLN A 69 -7.75 2.66 -12.44
N GLU A 70 -8.43 3.21 -11.43
CA GLU A 70 -8.52 2.62 -10.10
C GLU A 70 -9.22 1.25 -10.14
N ALA A 71 -10.37 1.14 -10.79
CA ALA A 71 -11.08 -0.13 -10.93
C ALA A 71 -10.24 -1.17 -11.68
N LEU A 72 -9.52 -0.75 -12.73
CA LEU A 72 -8.58 -1.63 -13.44
C LEU A 72 -7.49 -2.16 -12.51
N TYR A 73 -6.88 -1.29 -11.69
CA TYR A 73 -5.89 -1.70 -10.68
C TYR A 73 -6.49 -2.72 -9.70
N LEU A 74 -7.64 -2.40 -9.08
CA LEU A 74 -8.26 -3.23 -8.06
C LEU A 74 -8.65 -4.62 -8.60
N THR A 75 -9.17 -4.70 -9.83
CA THR A 75 -9.50 -5.98 -10.46
C THR A 75 -8.26 -6.83 -10.71
N ARG A 76 -7.17 -6.26 -11.25
CA ARG A 76 -5.94 -7.02 -11.51
C ARG A 76 -5.24 -7.46 -10.23
N VAL A 77 -5.23 -6.61 -9.21
CA VAL A 77 -4.73 -6.96 -7.87
C VAL A 77 -5.59 -8.06 -7.25
N SER A 78 -6.91 -8.02 -7.42
CA SER A 78 -7.80 -9.10 -6.94
C SER A 78 -7.44 -10.46 -7.53
N SER A 79 -7.28 -10.55 -8.85
CA SER A 79 -6.88 -11.81 -9.51
C SER A 79 -5.53 -12.31 -9.01
N THR A 80 -4.60 -11.39 -8.71
CA THR A 80 -3.29 -11.74 -8.13
C THR A 80 -3.46 -12.26 -6.71
N LEU A 81 -4.25 -11.58 -5.86
CA LEU A 81 -4.51 -11.99 -4.48
C LEU A 81 -5.21 -13.33 -4.37
N GLU A 82 -6.19 -13.62 -5.23
CA GLU A 82 -6.90 -14.90 -5.26
C GLU A 82 -5.93 -16.08 -5.52
N ALA A 83 -5.04 -15.92 -6.50
CA ALA A 83 -4.02 -16.93 -6.82
C ALA A 83 -3.02 -17.17 -5.68
N LEU A 84 -2.81 -16.17 -4.82
CA LEU A 84 -1.88 -16.23 -3.70
C LEU A 84 -2.52 -16.82 -2.44
N ILE A 85 -3.72 -16.34 -2.08
CA ILE A 85 -4.48 -16.80 -0.91
C ILE A 85 -4.82 -18.29 -1.02
N SER A 86 -5.06 -18.79 -2.24
CA SER A 86 -5.31 -20.21 -2.49
C SER A 86 -4.09 -21.11 -2.25
N ARG A 87 -2.87 -20.55 -2.25
CA ARG A 87 -1.61 -21.30 -2.08
C ARG A 87 -1.01 -21.19 -0.67
N SER A 88 -1.42 -20.21 0.12
CA SER A 88 -0.87 -19.98 1.46
C SER A 88 -1.45 -20.95 2.52
N GLN A 89 -0.56 -21.58 3.30
CA GLN A 89 -0.89 -22.40 4.48
C GLN A 89 -0.76 -21.61 5.81
N GLU A 90 -0.60 -20.29 5.75
CA GLU A 90 -0.09 -19.48 6.86
C GLU A 90 -1.17 -18.93 7.82
N ALA A 91 -0.70 -18.16 8.81
CA ALA A 91 -1.44 -17.63 9.95
C ALA A 91 -2.84 -17.08 9.62
N VAL A 92 -3.80 -17.41 10.49
CA VAL A 92 -5.24 -17.19 10.28
C VAL A 92 -5.59 -15.72 10.10
N GLU A 93 -4.98 -14.81 10.88
CA GLU A 93 -5.39 -13.40 10.90
C GLU A 93 -4.96 -12.59 9.66
N PRO A 94 -3.67 -12.56 9.25
CA PRO A 94 -3.28 -11.88 8.02
C PRO A 94 -4.03 -12.40 6.79
N ARG A 95 -4.23 -13.73 6.74
CA ARG A 95 -4.98 -14.38 5.67
C ARG A 95 -6.44 -13.93 5.63
N SER A 96 -7.11 -13.84 6.79
CA SER A 96 -8.49 -13.35 6.85
C SER A 96 -8.60 -11.92 6.34
N LEU A 97 -7.66 -11.04 6.70
CA LEU A 97 -7.69 -9.65 6.23
C LEU A 97 -7.41 -9.55 4.72
N LEU A 98 -6.54 -10.40 4.18
CA LEU A 98 -6.32 -10.51 2.73
C LEU A 98 -7.59 -11.01 2.00
N GLN A 99 -8.32 -11.96 2.57
CA GLN A 99 -9.60 -12.44 2.02
C GLN A 99 -10.67 -11.35 2.02
N GLU A 100 -10.78 -10.57 3.11
CA GLU A 100 -11.66 -9.40 3.15
C GLU A 100 -11.28 -8.36 2.09
N THR A 101 -9.97 -8.12 1.91
CA THR A 101 -9.45 -7.21 0.89
C THR A 101 -9.82 -7.70 -0.52
N LEU A 102 -9.66 -9.00 -0.80
CA LEU A 102 -10.07 -9.61 -2.05
C LEU A 102 -11.57 -9.42 -2.31
N LYS A 103 -12.42 -9.64 -1.30
CA LYS A 103 -13.87 -9.43 -1.40
C LYS A 103 -14.21 -7.97 -1.71
N HIS A 104 -13.55 -7.03 -1.05
CA HIS A 104 -13.77 -5.61 -1.29
C HIS A 104 -13.36 -5.21 -2.71
N TYR A 105 -12.17 -5.61 -3.17
CA TYR A 105 -11.67 -5.23 -4.49
C TYR A 105 -12.47 -5.89 -5.64
N SER A 106 -12.88 -7.16 -5.47
CA SER A 106 -13.70 -7.89 -6.46
C SER A 106 -15.15 -7.41 -6.57
N SER A 107 -15.68 -6.72 -5.56
CA SER A 107 -17.05 -6.19 -5.59
C SER A 107 -17.25 -5.10 -6.66
N ARG A 108 -16.16 -4.49 -7.15
CA ARG A 108 -16.17 -3.50 -8.23
C ARG A 108 -16.16 -4.20 -9.58
N ASN A 109 -17.27 -4.85 -9.92
CA ASN A 109 -17.47 -5.52 -11.22
C ASN A 109 -17.35 -4.51 -12.38
N GLN A 110 -16.18 -4.50 -13.03
CA GLN A 110 -15.99 -3.81 -14.29
C GLN A 110 -15.36 -4.76 -15.30
N SER A 111 -15.89 -4.76 -16.53
CA SER A 111 -15.29 -5.49 -17.64
C SER A 111 -13.86 -5.01 -17.87
N LEU A 112 -12.91 -5.93 -17.79
CA LEU A 112 -11.50 -5.62 -18.05
C LEU A 112 -11.35 -5.24 -19.54
N PRO A 113 -10.76 -4.08 -19.86
CA PRO A 113 -10.38 -3.79 -21.24
C PRO A 113 -9.38 -4.84 -21.72
N GLU A 114 -9.57 -5.33 -22.95
CA GLU A 114 -8.72 -6.35 -23.61
C GLU A 114 -7.34 -5.80 -24.04
N SER A 115 -7.14 -4.49 -23.92
CA SER A 115 -5.90 -3.79 -24.29
C SER A 115 -4.73 -4.22 -23.39
N PRO A 116 -3.48 -4.21 -23.90
CA PRO A 116 -2.30 -4.41 -23.07
C PRO A 116 -2.32 -3.52 -21.83
N SER A 117 -1.97 -4.10 -20.68
CA SER A 117 -1.97 -3.37 -19.42
C SER A 117 -0.97 -2.20 -19.51
N PRO A 118 -1.37 -0.98 -19.07
CA PRO A 118 -0.49 0.17 -19.12
C PRO A 118 0.75 -0.04 -18.24
N GLN A 119 1.86 0.60 -18.60
CA GLN A 119 3.16 0.39 -17.93
C GLN A 119 3.09 0.63 -16.40
N TRP A 120 2.36 1.65 -15.95
CA TRP A 120 2.21 1.94 -14.53
C TRP A 120 1.56 0.77 -13.76
N LEU A 121 0.64 0.05 -14.41
CA LEU A 121 -0.07 -1.09 -13.83
C LEU A 121 0.85 -2.31 -13.80
N LEU A 122 1.62 -2.55 -14.87
CA LEU A 122 2.59 -3.65 -14.92
C LEU A 122 3.61 -3.57 -13.77
N LEU A 123 4.16 -2.38 -13.49
CA LEU A 123 5.08 -2.17 -12.37
C LEU A 123 4.45 -2.54 -11.01
N SER A 124 3.19 -2.13 -10.82
CA SER A 124 2.43 -2.47 -9.61
C SER A 124 2.19 -3.97 -9.46
N LEU A 125 1.81 -4.64 -10.55
CA LEU A 125 1.54 -6.08 -10.53
C LEU A 125 2.82 -6.91 -10.37
N GLN A 126 3.92 -6.49 -10.99
CA GLN A 126 5.22 -7.17 -10.86
C GLN A 126 5.77 -7.07 -9.44
N SER A 127 5.74 -5.89 -8.84
CA SER A 127 6.20 -5.67 -7.46
C SER A 127 5.31 -6.38 -6.42
N LEU A 128 4.03 -6.58 -6.69
CA LEU A 128 3.19 -7.45 -5.88
C LEU A 128 3.57 -8.92 -6.11
N HIS A 129 3.72 -9.34 -7.35
CA HIS A 129 4.08 -10.72 -7.68
C HIS A 129 5.42 -11.16 -7.07
N SER A 130 6.40 -10.26 -6.95
CA SER A 130 7.69 -10.57 -6.29
C SER A 130 7.56 -10.92 -4.82
N LEU A 131 6.42 -10.62 -4.18
CA LEU A 131 6.15 -11.00 -2.80
C LEU A 131 5.59 -12.42 -2.67
N VAL A 132 5.41 -13.18 -3.79
CA VAL A 132 4.76 -14.52 -3.83
C VAL A 132 5.25 -15.50 -2.76
N LEU A 133 6.52 -15.38 -2.36
CA LEU A 133 7.18 -16.26 -1.38
C LEU A 133 7.36 -15.62 0.01
N GLU A 134 6.88 -14.39 0.20
CA GLU A 134 6.96 -13.66 1.46
C GLU A 134 5.72 -13.90 2.33
N GLU A 135 5.89 -13.74 3.64
CA GLU A 135 4.82 -13.88 4.63
C GLU A 135 3.64 -12.91 4.34
N PRO A 136 2.37 -13.30 4.54
CA PRO A 136 1.15 -12.50 4.34
C PRO A 136 1.20 -11.08 4.88
N ILE A 137 1.95 -10.84 5.95
CA ILE A 137 2.10 -9.51 6.53
C ILE A 137 2.81 -8.52 5.58
N TYR A 138 3.78 -8.98 4.78
CA TYR A 138 4.43 -8.14 3.76
C TYR A 138 3.49 -7.79 2.61
N TRP A 139 2.52 -8.64 2.31
CA TRP A 139 1.46 -8.33 1.35
C TRP A 139 0.52 -7.26 1.84
N LEU A 140 0.04 -7.41 3.09
CA LEU A 140 -0.79 -6.40 3.73
C LEU A 140 -0.05 -5.05 3.80
N LEU A 141 1.24 -5.08 4.14
CA LEU A 141 2.11 -3.92 4.09
C LEU A 141 2.14 -3.30 2.68
N ALA A 142 2.41 -4.09 1.64
CA ALA A 142 2.46 -3.61 0.26
C ALA A 142 1.14 -2.97 -0.18
N LEU A 143 0.02 -3.67 0.06
CA LEU A 143 -1.33 -3.20 -0.24
C LEU A 143 -1.70 -1.93 0.53
N SER A 144 -1.10 -1.72 1.72
CA SER A 144 -1.41 -0.55 2.56
C SER A 144 -0.87 0.78 2.04
N SER A 145 0.05 0.76 1.08
CA SER A 145 0.60 1.97 0.45
C SER A 145 -0.49 2.87 -0.16
N ARG A 146 -1.38 2.30 -0.99
CA ARG A 146 -2.50 3.01 -1.65
C ARG A 146 -3.44 3.68 -0.64
N PRO A 147 -4.08 2.96 0.30
CA PRO A 147 -5.01 3.57 1.23
C PRO A 147 -4.30 4.56 2.17
N ARG A 148 -3.05 4.30 2.60
CA ARG A 148 -2.28 5.28 3.39
C ARG A 148 -2.03 6.57 2.64
N LEU A 149 -1.66 6.47 1.37
CA LEU A 149 -1.52 7.65 0.50
C LEU A 149 -2.84 8.42 0.42
N ARG A 150 -3.98 7.74 0.21
CA ARG A 150 -5.29 8.40 0.15
C ARG A 150 -5.65 9.10 1.45
N VAL A 151 -5.42 8.46 2.60
CA VAL A 151 -5.66 9.09 3.92
C VAL A 151 -4.77 10.32 4.13
N PHE A 152 -3.49 10.23 3.77
CA PHE A 152 -2.59 11.38 3.80
C PHE A 152 -3.11 12.54 2.94
N MET A 153 -3.45 12.26 1.68
CA MET A 153 -4.00 13.24 0.75
C MET A 153 -5.30 13.86 1.28
N ALA A 154 -6.15 13.07 1.94
CA ALA A 154 -7.39 13.56 2.52
C ALA A 154 -7.14 14.56 3.64
N GLY A 155 -6.09 14.34 4.45
CA GLY A 155 -5.58 15.28 5.44
C GLY A 155 -5.12 16.59 4.81
N GLU A 156 -4.26 16.51 3.80
CA GLU A 156 -3.68 17.68 3.12
C GLU A 156 -4.75 18.52 2.39
N LEU A 157 -5.82 17.90 1.93
CA LEU A 157 -6.92 18.57 1.23
C LEU A 157 -7.97 19.17 2.18
N GLN A 158 -7.88 19.04 3.51
CA GLN A 158 -8.88 19.57 4.45
C GLN A 158 -8.97 21.11 4.42
N GLY A 159 -7.86 21.80 4.15
CA GLY A 159 -7.79 23.27 4.08
C GLY A 159 -8.12 23.89 2.72
N ALA A 160 -8.36 23.06 1.68
CA ALA A 160 -8.71 23.58 0.36
C ALA A 160 -10.06 24.34 0.43
N ARG A 161 -10.16 25.50 -0.25
CA ARG A 161 -11.36 26.37 -0.32
C ARG A 161 -12.52 25.73 -1.09
N VAL A 162 -12.97 24.58 -0.62
CA VAL A 162 -13.77 23.66 -1.42
C VAL A 162 -14.86 23.04 -0.53
N LYS A 163 -15.71 23.89 0.04
CA LYS A 163 -16.90 23.42 0.76
C LYS A 163 -17.96 22.82 -0.17
N ASP A 164 -17.93 23.16 -1.47
CA ASP A 164 -19.00 22.82 -2.43
C ASP A 164 -18.58 21.89 -3.58
N ASN A 165 -17.37 21.34 -3.61
CA ASN A 165 -17.02 20.36 -4.65
C ASN A 165 -17.50 18.96 -4.26
N ARG A 166 -18.57 18.53 -4.93
CA ARG A 166 -19.16 17.20 -4.78
C ARG A 166 -18.16 16.06 -5.01
N LEU A 167 -17.23 16.19 -5.96
CA LEU A 167 -16.23 15.15 -6.27
C LEU A 167 -15.20 15.02 -5.15
N LEU A 168 -14.80 16.14 -4.52
CA LEU A 168 -13.94 16.09 -3.34
C LEU A 168 -14.65 15.43 -2.15
N GLN A 169 -15.93 15.74 -1.94
CA GLN A 169 -16.72 15.08 -0.89
C GLN A 169 -16.83 13.57 -1.14
N GLN A 170 -17.13 13.17 -2.37
CA GLN A 170 -17.22 11.76 -2.76
C GLN A 170 -15.88 11.04 -2.54
N TRP A 171 -14.77 11.62 -3.01
CA TRP A 171 -13.44 11.03 -2.83
C TRP A 171 -13.05 10.90 -1.35
N ARG A 172 -13.44 11.86 -0.50
CA ARG A 172 -13.23 11.78 0.96
C ARG A 172 -14.05 10.67 1.61
N GLU A 173 -15.30 10.49 1.19
CA GLU A 173 -16.16 9.41 1.71
C GLU A 173 -15.55 8.05 1.39
N ASP A 174 -15.13 7.84 0.14
CA ASP A 174 -14.44 6.62 -0.30
C ASP A 174 -13.15 6.32 0.50
N THR A 175 -12.53 7.35 1.08
CA THR A 175 -11.30 7.22 1.87
C THR A 175 -11.58 6.80 3.33
N LYS A 176 -12.80 6.99 3.86
CA LYS A 176 -13.11 6.64 5.26
C LYS A 176 -13.07 5.14 5.51
N GLU A 177 -13.58 4.34 4.59
CA GLU A 177 -13.55 2.87 4.70
C GLU A 177 -12.10 2.36 4.79
N GLU A 178 -11.20 3.01 4.08
CA GLU A 178 -9.78 2.68 4.05
C GLU A 178 -9.07 2.96 5.38
N VAL A 179 -9.50 3.98 6.14
CA VAL A 179 -8.92 4.29 7.46
C VAL A 179 -9.04 3.09 8.41
N THR A 180 -10.22 2.50 8.51
CA THR A 180 -10.47 1.34 9.38
C THR A 180 -9.59 0.16 9.00
N TRP A 181 -9.45 -0.10 7.71
CA TRP A 181 -8.60 -1.17 7.20
C TRP A 181 -7.11 -0.92 7.51
N ILE A 182 -6.61 0.31 7.34
CA ILE A 182 -5.21 0.66 7.67
C ILE A 182 -4.92 0.45 9.16
N LEU A 183 -5.86 0.79 10.04
CA LEU A 183 -5.68 0.59 11.49
C LEU A 183 -5.53 -0.89 11.83
N ARG A 184 -6.27 -1.77 11.17
CA ARG A 184 -6.14 -3.23 11.33
C ARG A 184 -4.79 -3.74 10.83
N VAL A 185 -4.33 -3.27 9.65
CA VAL A 185 -3.00 -3.62 9.14
C VAL A 185 -1.89 -3.14 10.08
N ARG A 186 -1.99 -1.88 10.56
CA ARG A 186 -1.03 -1.32 11.52
C ARG A 186 -0.94 -2.19 12.77
N LYS A 187 -2.08 -2.58 13.34
CA LYS A 187 -2.13 -3.43 14.52
C LYS A 187 -1.42 -4.78 14.27
N LEU A 188 -1.73 -5.46 13.17
CA LEU A 188 -1.09 -6.72 12.81
C LEU A 188 0.43 -6.57 12.61
N MET A 189 0.86 -5.47 11.99
CA MET A 189 2.29 -5.17 11.84
C MET A 189 2.97 -4.96 13.19
N GLU A 190 2.32 -4.28 14.13
CA GLU A 190 2.87 -4.05 15.47
C GLU A 190 2.97 -5.36 16.27
N GLU A 191 1.97 -6.25 16.15
CA GLU A 191 1.98 -7.57 16.77
C GLU A 191 3.06 -8.50 16.20
N GLN A 192 3.39 -8.34 14.93
CA GLN A 192 4.38 -9.18 14.22
C GLN A 192 5.75 -8.51 14.06
N GLN A 193 5.92 -7.27 14.52
CA GLN A 193 7.08 -6.45 14.16
C GLN A 193 8.42 -7.11 14.50
N ASP A 194 8.51 -7.83 15.62
CA ASP A 194 9.73 -8.50 16.07
C ASP A 194 10.18 -9.62 15.11
N HIS A 195 9.25 -10.16 14.33
CA HIS A 195 9.51 -11.20 13.34
C HIS A 195 9.68 -10.64 11.91
N MET A 196 9.43 -9.34 11.73
CA MET A 196 9.58 -8.67 10.44
C MET A 196 10.99 -8.08 10.27
N ASP A 197 11.52 -8.21 9.07
CA ASP A 197 12.72 -7.49 8.62
C ASP A 197 12.31 -6.05 8.26
N ALA A 198 12.79 -5.10 9.06
CA ALA A 198 12.48 -3.69 8.88
C ALA A 198 12.99 -3.13 7.55
N PHE A 199 14.19 -3.52 7.09
CA PHE A 199 14.75 -3.05 5.82
C PHE A 199 13.95 -3.57 4.63
N LYS A 200 13.57 -4.85 4.67
CA LYS A 200 12.68 -5.45 3.67
C LYS A 200 11.34 -4.72 3.65
N ALA A 201 10.72 -4.50 4.82
CA ALA A 201 9.45 -3.79 4.93
C ALA A 201 9.51 -2.37 4.36
N ILE A 202 10.57 -1.61 4.68
CA ILE A 202 10.81 -0.25 4.14
C ILE A 202 10.89 -0.29 2.61
N ASN A 203 11.68 -1.21 2.06
CA ASN A 203 11.88 -1.31 0.61
C ASN A 203 10.59 -1.70 -0.12
N ILE A 204 9.84 -2.67 0.39
CA ILE A 204 8.54 -3.08 -0.16
C ILE A 204 7.59 -1.90 -0.17
N PHE A 205 7.40 -1.23 0.97
CA PHE A 205 6.46 -0.13 1.06
C PHE A 205 6.85 1.03 0.13
N ARG A 206 8.14 1.37 0.09
CA ARG A 206 8.68 2.42 -0.78
C ARG A 206 8.48 2.11 -2.26
N GLU A 207 8.72 0.87 -2.68
CA GLU A 207 8.47 0.42 -4.06
C GLU A 207 6.99 0.59 -4.43
N GLN A 208 6.08 0.19 -3.54
CA GLN A 208 4.65 0.40 -3.77
C GLN A 208 4.27 1.88 -3.85
N MET A 209 4.89 2.75 -3.05
CA MET A 209 4.70 4.20 -3.15
C MET A 209 5.22 4.78 -4.47
N MET A 210 6.32 4.26 -5.01
CA MET A 210 6.80 4.60 -6.36
C MET A 210 5.82 4.16 -7.45
N ASN A 211 5.15 3.04 -7.25
CA ASN A 211 4.09 2.57 -8.15
C ASN A 211 2.85 3.47 -8.07
N GLN A 212 2.45 3.90 -6.87
CA GLN A 212 1.40 4.91 -6.70
C GLN A 212 1.76 6.22 -7.42
N LYS A 213 3.02 6.66 -7.32
CA LYS A 213 3.50 7.82 -8.08
C LYS A 213 3.37 7.64 -9.58
N SER A 214 3.71 6.46 -10.10
CA SER A 214 3.56 6.14 -11.51
C SER A 214 2.10 6.15 -11.96
N PHE A 215 1.18 5.65 -11.12
CA PHE A 215 -0.27 5.74 -11.35
C PHE A 215 -0.74 7.20 -11.44
N TYR A 216 -0.44 8.03 -10.43
CA TYR A 216 -0.88 9.43 -10.42
C TYR A 216 -0.20 10.31 -11.47
N LYS A 217 0.94 9.88 -12.02
CA LYS A 217 1.60 10.49 -13.18
C LYS A 217 0.88 10.13 -14.49
N ALA A 218 0.33 8.92 -14.60
CA ALA A 218 -0.41 8.49 -15.77
C ALA A 218 -1.81 9.14 -15.86
N LEU A 219 -2.35 9.60 -14.74
CA LEU A 219 -3.57 10.41 -14.69
C LEU A 219 -3.29 11.84 -15.17
N SER A 220 -3.64 12.13 -16.42
CA SER A 220 -3.61 13.48 -16.97
C SER A 220 -5.01 14.07 -16.98
N CYS A 221 -5.20 15.22 -16.31
CA CYS A 221 -6.40 16.05 -16.48
C CYS A 221 -6.21 17.11 -17.60
N ASP A 222 -4.98 17.28 -18.12
CA ASP A 222 -4.65 18.36 -19.07
C ASP A 222 -5.06 18.10 -20.52
N GLU A 223 -5.40 16.86 -20.87
CA GLU A 223 -6.05 16.50 -22.15
C GLU A 223 -7.36 17.28 -22.38
N GLU A 224 -7.88 17.94 -21.36
CA GLU A 224 -9.09 18.77 -21.38
C GLU A 224 -8.88 20.17 -21.95
N LYS A 225 -7.66 20.73 -21.88
CA LYS A 225 -7.37 22.11 -22.31
C LYS A 225 -7.10 22.24 -23.83
N LYS A 226 -7.14 21.13 -24.57
CA LYS A 226 -6.82 21.06 -26.02
C LYS A 226 -8.04 20.87 -26.93
N ARG A 227 -9.26 21.04 -26.44
CA ARG A 227 -10.48 21.04 -27.26
C ARG A 227 -11.22 22.36 -27.18
#